data_AF-A0A1A9BEU0-F1
#
_entry.id   AF-A0A1A9BEU0-F1
#
_cell.length_a   1.000
_cell.length_b   1.000
_cell.length_c   1.000
_cell.angle_alpha   90.00
_cell.angle_beta   90.00
_cell.angle_gamma   90.00
#
_symmetry.space_group_name_H-M   'P 1'
#
loop_
_entity.id
_entity.type
_entity.pdbx_description
1 polymer ?
#
loop_
_entity_poly.entity_id
_entity_poly.type
_entity_poly.pdbx_seq_one_letter_code
_entity_poly.pdbx_strand_id
1 'polypeptide(L)'
;MPRPHLRRRLAAGALALATTTATLTLAPSAAEAVVLPNNFKSVGYLPSWSGSVNTVQYGKLTHVNYAFVLPNGDGSLRAVENPSKLSSLVSLGHANNVKVSIAIGGWNDGDDSAFEALAATSGARGAFVNNVVAFVNQYNLDGVDIDWEYPDPGTSANNYTLLMQQLGSALHSRGKLLTAAVVAEGYYVTGVPTAVFGSVDWLNIMAYDGGSPHANYDWSIAAVNGWKARGLPAAKAVLGVPFYSRPGYYTYAALVGMDPANANRDCTTAGGAQQCYNGVPTVRRKTQWAMANAGGMMNWELSQDTTGSTSLVGAIYDTATGGGTPPESGRTGPITGIAGKCVDVAAAGTANGTAIQLYGCNGTAAQNWTVAGDGTLRALGKCLDVTSAGTANGTKIQLWDCNGTAAQVWQAQSNGTLRNPVSNRCLDATGNSSADGTRLQIWDCFGGANQVWRLPA
;
A
#
# COMPACT_ATOMS: atom_id res chain seq x y z
N MET A 1 67.76 -24.21 -71.46
CA MET A 1 66.47 -24.55 -72.11
C MET A 1 66.13 -25.99 -71.79
N PRO A 2 64.88 -26.46 -71.66
CA PRO A 2 63.60 -25.90 -71.19
C PRO A 2 63.02 -26.75 -70.01
N ARG A 3 61.82 -26.40 -69.50
CA ARG A 3 61.06 -27.16 -68.47
C ARG A 3 60.74 -28.60 -68.90
N PRO A 4 60.42 -29.50 -67.95
CA PRO A 4 59.05 -30.03 -67.98
C PRO A 4 58.38 -30.27 -66.61
N HIS A 5 57.05 -30.35 -66.72
CA HIS A 5 56.02 -30.40 -65.69
C HIS A 5 56.00 -31.72 -64.90
N LEU A 6 55.76 -31.63 -63.59
CA LEU A 6 55.40 -32.79 -62.76
C LEU A 6 53.96 -32.65 -62.24
N ARG A 7 53.07 -33.51 -62.76
CA ARG A 7 51.73 -33.76 -62.21
C ARG A 7 51.86 -34.44 -60.85
N ARG A 8 51.26 -33.91 -59.79
CA ARG A 8 51.09 -34.61 -58.50
C ARG A 8 49.63 -34.98 -58.29
N ARG A 9 49.42 -36.26 -58.01
CA ARG A 9 48.15 -36.90 -57.66
C ARG A 9 47.68 -36.41 -56.29
N LEU A 10 46.38 -36.15 -56.17
CA LEU A 10 45.67 -35.91 -54.91
C LEU A 10 45.57 -37.19 -54.10
N ALA A 11 45.95 -37.13 -52.82
CA ALA A 11 45.55 -38.09 -51.79
C ALA A 11 44.74 -37.32 -50.75
N ALA A 12 43.51 -37.77 -50.52
CA ALA A 12 42.59 -37.17 -49.55
C ALA A 12 43.01 -37.55 -48.13
N GLY A 13 43.38 -36.55 -47.32
CA GLY A 13 43.52 -36.66 -45.87
C GLY A 13 42.35 -35.96 -45.20
N ALA A 14 41.52 -36.70 -44.47
CA ALA A 14 40.45 -36.15 -43.67
C ALA A 14 41.03 -35.45 -42.43
N LEU A 15 40.74 -34.16 -42.27
CA LEU A 15 41.09 -33.36 -41.10
C LEU A 15 39.82 -33.14 -40.28
N ALA A 16 39.73 -33.77 -39.10
CA ALA A 16 38.63 -33.58 -38.17
C ALA A 16 38.73 -32.20 -37.51
N LEU A 17 37.74 -31.33 -37.73
CA LEU A 17 37.59 -30.08 -36.98
C LEU A 17 36.99 -30.40 -35.60
N ALA A 18 37.77 -30.19 -34.54
CA ALA A 18 37.25 -30.10 -33.19
C ALA A 18 36.60 -28.73 -32.98
N THR A 19 35.27 -28.66 -32.99
CA THR A 19 34.52 -27.46 -32.58
C THR A 19 34.42 -27.44 -31.06
N THR A 20 35.16 -26.54 -30.41
CA THR A 20 34.96 -26.20 -29.00
C THR A 20 33.70 -25.36 -28.86
N THR A 21 32.62 -25.96 -28.36
CA THR A 21 31.43 -25.24 -27.91
C THR A 21 31.74 -24.55 -26.58
N ALA A 22 32.00 -23.24 -26.61
CA ALA A 22 31.98 -22.42 -25.41
C ALA A 22 30.54 -22.25 -24.95
N THR A 23 30.14 -22.97 -23.90
CA THR A 23 28.88 -22.73 -23.21
C THR A 23 28.98 -21.43 -22.42
N LEU A 24 28.33 -20.38 -22.91
CA LEU A 24 28.14 -19.14 -22.19
C LEU A 24 27.08 -19.38 -21.10
N THR A 25 27.52 -19.60 -19.86
CA THR A 25 26.63 -19.57 -18.70
C THR A 25 26.21 -18.12 -18.47
N LEU A 26 24.98 -17.77 -18.85
CA LEU A 26 24.32 -16.55 -18.41
C LEU A 26 24.24 -16.59 -16.88
N ALA A 27 24.89 -15.62 -16.21
CA ALA A 27 24.60 -15.36 -14.80
C ALA A 27 23.09 -15.04 -14.67
N PRO A 28 22.40 -15.52 -13.62
CA PRO A 28 21.01 -15.13 -13.40
C PRO A 28 20.96 -13.60 -13.32
N SER A 29 20.09 -12.97 -14.12
CA SER A 29 19.88 -11.52 -14.00
C SER A 29 19.42 -11.23 -12.58
N ALA A 30 20.05 -10.26 -11.91
CA ALA A 30 19.53 -9.74 -10.66
C ALA A 30 18.04 -9.39 -10.86
N ALA A 31 17.17 -9.82 -9.94
CA ALA A 31 15.76 -9.46 -9.99
C ALA A 31 15.64 -7.93 -10.04
N GLU A 32 14.81 -7.36 -10.91
CA GLU A 32 14.62 -5.91 -10.93
C GLU A 32 14.00 -5.43 -9.61
N ALA A 33 14.49 -4.30 -9.09
CA ALA A 33 13.94 -3.72 -7.88
C ALA A 33 12.50 -3.27 -8.09
N VAL A 34 11.65 -3.52 -7.09
CA VAL A 34 10.30 -2.94 -7.05
C VAL A 34 10.42 -1.43 -6.86
N VAL A 35 10.26 -0.68 -7.94
CA VAL A 35 10.19 0.78 -7.89
C VAL A 35 8.74 1.19 -8.04
N LEU A 36 8.10 1.54 -6.92
CA LEU A 36 6.75 2.09 -6.94
C LEU A 36 6.81 3.59 -7.28
N PRO A 37 5.77 4.15 -7.95
CA PRO A 37 5.76 5.55 -8.34
C PRO A 37 5.98 6.49 -7.15
N ASN A 38 6.61 7.64 -7.38
CA ASN A 38 6.84 8.68 -6.37
C ASN A 38 7.56 8.21 -5.10
N ASN A 39 8.41 7.18 -5.19
CA ASN A 39 9.08 6.54 -4.05
C ASN A 39 8.09 6.02 -2.99
N PHE A 40 6.92 5.56 -3.43
CA PHE A 40 5.91 4.99 -2.56
C PHE A 40 6.43 3.72 -1.89
N LYS A 41 6.13 3.55 -0.61
CA LYS A 41 6.62 2.41 0.19
C LYS A 41 5.54 1.34 0.30
N SER A 42 5.94 0.10 0.10
CA SER A 42 5.19 -1.10 0.47
C SER A 42 6.02 -1.83 1.53
N VAL A 43 5.61 -1.72 2.79
CA VAL A 43 6.34 -2.22 3.97
C VAL A 43 5.56 -3.38 4.58
N GLY A 44 6.21 -4.50 4.88
CA GLY A 44 5.58 -5.60 5.60
C GLY A 44 6.36 -6.00 6.85
N TYR A 45 5.65 -6.33 7.92
CA TYR A 45 6.24 -6.96 9.09
C TYR A 45 6.24 -8.49 8.91
N LEU A 46 7.36 -9.15 9.23
CA LEU A 46 7.46 -10.61 9.31
C LEU A 46 7.92 -10.98 10.73
N PRO A 47 7.05 -11.57 11.57
CA PRO A 47 7.42 -11.94 12.94
C PRO A 47 8.37 -13.13 12.99
N SER A 48 9.10 -13.30 14.09
CA SER A 48 10.05 -14.38 14.33
C SER A 48 9.34 -15.72 14.48
N TRP A 49 8.16 -15.70 15.11
CA TRP A 49 7.37 -16.87 15.47
C TRP A 49 6.45 -17.40 14.37
N SER A 50 6.13 -16.62 13.33
CA SER A 50 5.17 -17.01 12.28
C SER A 50 5.63 -16.68 10.86
N GLY A 51 5.17 -17.45 9.88
CA GLY A 51 5.45 -17.25 8.46
C GLY A 51 6.80 -17.79 8.00
N SER A 52 6.92 -17.97 6.69
CA SER A 52 8.13 -18.43 6.01
C SER A 52 8.72 -17.32 5.14
N VAL A 53 10.05 -17.21 5.10
CA VAL A 53 10.73 -16.27 4.21
C VAL A 53 10.48 -16.62 2.73
N ASN A 54 10.26 -17.89 2.42
CA ASN A 54 10.02 -18.35 1.05
C ASN A 54 8.61 -18.01 0.52
N THR A 55 7.68 -17.64 1.41
CA THR A 55 6.32 -17.25 1.01
C THR A 55 6.15 -15.73 0.91
N VAL A 56 7.19 -14.95 1.24
CA VAL A 56 7.15 -13.49 1.13
C VAL A 56 7.06 -13.10 -0.34
N GLN A 57 6.10 -12.24 -0.68
CA GLN A 57 5.89 -11.75 -2.03
C GLN A 57 6.85 -10.59 -2.34
N TYR A 58 8.16 -10.86 -2.38
CA TYR A 58 9.21 -9.84 -2.49
C TYR A 58 9.02 -8.88 -3.68
N GLY A 59 8.56 -9.39 -4.83
CA GLY A 59 8.26 -8.57 -6.02
C GLY A 59 7.11 -7.57 -5.86
N LYS A 60 6.53 -7.45 -4.67
CA LYS A 60 5.46 -6.51 -4.31
C LYS A 60 5.80 -5.62 -3.11
N LEU A 61 6.99 -5.79 -2.54
CA LEU A 61 7.44 -5.10 -1.34
C LEU A 61 8.66 -4.24 -1.66
N THR A 62 8.79 -3.16 -0.91
CA THR A 62 9.99 -2.31 -0.92
C THR A 62 10.85 -2.55 0.31
N HIS A 63 10.20 -2.87 1.44
CA HIS A 63 10.85 -3.07 2.73
C HIS A 63 10.16 -4.22 3.49
N VAL A 64 10.96 -4.97 4.26
CA VAL A 64 10.46 -5.91 5.27
C VAL A 64 11.09 -5.57 6.62
N ASN A 65 10.25 -5.41 7.64
CA ASN A 65 10.67 -5.28 9.02
C ASN A 65 10.58 -6.66 9.68
N TYR A 66 11.71 -7.21 10.12
CA TYR A 66 11.73 -8.45 10.89
C TYR A 66 11.38 -8.16 12.35
N ALA A 67 10.27 -8.69 12.82
CA ALA A 67 9.75 -8.49 14.16
C ALA A 67 10.04 -9.71 15.04
N PHE A 68 10.48 -9.63 16.28
CA PHE A 68 11.13 -8.50 16.92
C PHE A 68 12.46 -8.96 17.54
N VAL A 69 13.29 -7.98 17.87
CA VAL A 69 14.28 -8.13 18.94
C VAL A 69 13.89 -7.20 20.09
N LEU A 70 14.06 -7.64 21.33
CA LEU A 70 13.72 -6.82 22.50
C LEU A 70 14.97 -6.17 23.08
N PRO A 71 14.90 -4.90 23.53
CA PRO A 71 15.99 -4.28 24.26
C PRO A 71 16.01 -4.73 25.72
N ASN A 72 17.14 -4.50 26.39
CA ASN A 72 17.25 -4.47 27.84
C ASN A 72 17.42 -3.01 28.31
N GLY A 73 17.11 -2.74 29.58
CA GLY A 73 17.20 -1.39 30.17
C GLY A 73 18.61 -0.80 30.24
N ASP A 74 19.66 -1.60 30.05
CA ASP A 74 21.05 -1.15 29.98
C ASP A 74 21.50 -0.75 28.57
N GLY A 75 20.62 -0.88 27.57
CA GLY A 75 20.91 -0.64 26.17
C GLY A 75 21.52 -1.84 25.44
N SER A 76 21.60 -3.03 26.05
CA SER A 76 21.88 -4.26 25.29
C SER A 76 20.64 -4.76 24.54
N LEU A 77 20.84 -5.60 23.52
CA LEU A 77 19.76 -6.31 22.83
C LEU A 77 19.67 -7.75 23.33
N ARG A 78 18.45 -8.25 23.50
CA ARG A 78 18.20 -9.68 23.74
C ARG A 78 18.56 -10.48 22.48
N ALA A 79 18.77 -11.79 22.65
CA ALA A 79 18.98 -12.68 21.53
C ALA A 79 17.75 -12.68 20.60
N VAL A 80 17.99 -12.60 19.29
CA VAL A 80 16.91 -12.81 18.31
C VAL A 80 16.42 -14.25 18.42
N GLU A 81 15.09 -14.41 18.50
CA GLU A 81 14.44 -15.71 18.70
C GLU A 81 14.72 -16.70 17.56
N ASN A 82 14.80 -16.22 16.31
CA ASN A 82 15.07 -17.05 15.14
C ASN A 82 16.12 -16.41 14.21
N PRO A 83 17.42 -16.55 14.52
CA PRO A 83 18.50 -15.86 13.79
C PRO A 83 18.71 -16.45 12.39
N SER A 84 18.38 -17.73 12.19
CA SER A 84 18.45 -18.39 10.88
C SER A 84 17.42 -17.82 9.89
N LYS A 85 16.20 -17.56 10.37
CA LYS A 85 15.13 -16.94 9.60
C LYS A 85 15.46 -15.49 9.25
N LEU A 86 16.00 -14.71 10.21
CA LEU A 86 16.49 -13.36 9.95
C LEU A 86 17.55 -13.35 8.84
N SER A 87 18.58 -14.19 8.96
CA SER A 87 19.66 -14.27 7.97
C SER A 87 19.15 -14.68 6.58
N SER A 88 18.18 -15.60 6.54
CA SER A 88 17.54 -16.03 5.29
C SER A 88 16.68 -14.93 4.68
N LEU A 89 15.94 -14.17 5.51
CA LEU A 89 15.15 -13.03 5.08
C LEU A 89 16.03 -11.94 4.46
N VAL A 90 17.14 -11.59 5.12
CA VAL A 90 18.10 -10.60 4.58
C VAL A 90 18.63 -11.06 3.23
N SER A 91 19.07 -12.32 3.15
CA SER A 91 19.62 -12.90 1.90
C SER A 91 18.60 -12.85 0.75
N LEU A 92 17.36 -13.29 1.01
CA LEU A 92 16.29 -13.28 0.00
C LEU A 92 15.80 -11.88 -0.32
N GLY A 93 15.72 -10.98 0.67
CA GLY A 93 15.37 -9.58 0.48
C GLY A 93 16.36 -8.91 -0.46
N HIS A 94 17.65 -9.00 -0.18
CA HIS A 94 18.71 -8.45 -1.02
C HIS A 94 18.72 -9.05 -2.43
N ALA A 95 18.53 -10.37 -2.55
CA ALA A 95 18.43 -11.03 -3.85
C ALA A 95 17.24 -10.52 -4.70
N ASN A 96 16.20 -9.97 -4.05
CA ASN A 96 15.02 -9.38 -4.69
C ASN A 96 14.97 -7.85 -4.60
N ASN A 97 16.09 -7.20 -4.22
CA ASN A 97 16.17 -5.74 -4.03
C ASN A 97 15.11 -5.16 -3.05
N VAL A 98 14.73 -5.94 -2.04
CA VAL A 98 13.88 -5.52 -0.93
C VAL A 98 14.77 -5.24 0.27
N LYS A 99 14.63 -4.06 0.87
CA LYS A 99 15.40 -3.68 2.05
C LYS A 99 14.87 -4.40 3.29
N VAL A 100 15.76 -4.87 4.15
CA VAL A 100 15.41 -5.58 5.38
C VAL A 100 15.90 -4.83 6.60
N SER A 101 14.97 -4.46 7.48
CA SER A 101 15.27 -3.82 8.76
C SER A 101 14.93 -4.76 9.92
N ILE A 102 15.58 -4.58 11.06
CA ILE A 102 15.16 -5.20 12.32
C ILE A 102 14.17 -4.27 13.04
N ALA A 103 13.01 -4.79 13.43
CA ALA A 103 12.10 -4.10 14.34
C ALA A 103 12.48 -4.42 15.79
N ILE A 104 12.70 -3.38 16.59
CA ILE A 104 13.10 -3.48 17.99
C ILE A 104 11.92 -3.04 18.86
N GLY A 105 11.46 -3.92 19.75
CA GLY A 105 10.30 -3.67 20.61
C GLY A 105 9.08 -4.53 20.27
N GLY A 106 7.98 -3.87 19.92
CA GLY A 106 6.63 -4.41 19.79
C GLY A 106 5.84 -4.33 21.09
N TRP A 107 4.53 -4.59 21.02
CA TRP A 107 3.59 -4.52 22.15
C TRP A 107 4.11 -5.12 23.48
N ASN A 108 4.74 -6.30 23.45
CA ASN A 108 5.35 -6.95 24.63
C ASN A 108 4.43 -6.97 25.89
N ASP A 109 3.16 -7.34 25.70
CA ASP A 109 2.13 -7.31 26.77
C ASP A 109 1.93 -5.93 27.44
N GLY A 110 2.28 -4.86 26.73
CA GLY A 110 2.27 -3.48 27.20
C GLY A 110 3.47 -3.11 28.09
N ASP A 111 4.46 -3.99 28.22
CA ASP A 111 5.68 -3.70 28.98
C ASP A 111 6.73 -3.03 28.11
N ASP A 112 6.88 -1.72 28.32
CA ASP A 112 7.89 -0.87 27.70
C ASP A 112 8.98 -0.41 28.69
N SER A 113 9.04 -1.00 29.89
CA SER A 113 9.95 -0.59 30.96
C SER A 113 11.43 -0.65 30.56
N ALA A 114 11.79 -1.56 29.67
CA ALA A 114 13.14 -1.65 29.11
C ALA A 114 13.49 -0.43 28.26
N PHE A 115 12.54 0.06 27.44
CA PHE A 115 12.72 1.28 26.67
C PHE A 115 12.81 2.50 27.57
N GLU A 116 11.95 2.62 28.58
CA GLU A 116 12.01 3.70 29.56
C GLU A 116 13.39 3.76 30.24
N ALA A 117 13.88 2.61 30.72
CA ALA A 117 15.16 2.51 31.40
C ALA A 117 16.35 2.84 30.48
N LEU A 118 16.39 2.29 29.26
CA LEU A 118 17.51 2.54 28.34
C LEU A 118 17.51 3.98 27.82
N ALA A 119 16.33 4.57 27.64
CA ALA A 119 16.20 5.91 27.10
C ALA A 119 16.49 6.99 28.16
N ALA A 120 16.40 6.67 29.45
CA ALA A 120 16.55 7.63 30.54
C ALA A 120 17.94 8.26 30.67
N THR A 121 19.01 7.55 30.31
CA THR A 121 20.39 8.03 30.52
C THR A 121 21.19 8.13 29.22
N SER A 122 22.10 9.09 29.13
CA SER A 122 22.98 9.23 27.95
C SER A 122 23.87 8.01 27.76
N GLY A 123 24.33 7.39 28.85
CA GLY A 123 25.15 6.18 28.82
C GLY A 123 24.41 4.98 28.23
N ALA A 124 23.21 4.69 28.71
CA ALA A 124 22.40 3.57 28.19
C ALA A 124 21.95 3.81 26.74
N ARG A 125 21.57 5.05 26.38
CA ARG A 125 21.30 5.41 24.96
C ARG A 125 22.52 5.18 24.07
N GLY A 126 23.71 5.58 24.51
CA GLY A 126 24.96 5.35 23.79
C GLY A 126 25.29 3.86 23.64
N ALA A 127 25.10 3.08 24.70
CA ALA A 127 25.25 1.62 24.66
C ALA A 127 24.26 0.99 23.66
N PHE A 128 23.00 1.41 23.70
CA PHE A 128 21.96 0.97 22.77
C PHE A 128 22.31 1.25 21.32
N VAL A 129 22.69 2.49 21.00
CA VAL A 129 23.10 2.86 19.63
C VAL A 129 24.27 2.00 19.14
N ASN A 130 25.27 1.75 19.99
CA ASN A 130 26.41 0.89 19.63
C ASN A 130 26.00 -0.56 19.39
N ASN A 131 25.16 -1.14 20.26
CA ASN A 131 24.65 -2.49 20.10
C ASN A 131 23.78 -2.64 18.85
N VAL A 132 22.93 -1.65 18.57
CA VAL A 132 22.11 -1.61 17.35
C VAL A 132 22.97 -1.54 16.10
N VAL A 133 24.00 -0.67 16.06
CA VAL A 133 24.92 -0.61 14.91
C VAL A 133 25.68 -1.92 14.74
N ALA A 134 26.14 -2.55 15.83
CA ALA A 134 26.78 -3.86 15.78
C ALA A 134 25.83 -4.94 15.22
N PHE A 135 24.57 -4.93 15.64
CA PHE A 135 23.53 -5.84 15.18
C PHE A 135 23.22 -5.66 13.68
N VAL A 136 23.09 -4.42 13.23
CA VAL A 136 22.90 -4.07 11.81
C VAL A 136 24.05 -4.60 10.96
N ASN A 137 25.29 -4.46 11.43
CA ASN A 137 26.46 -4.98 10.73
C ASN A 137 26.50 -6.52 10.74
N GLN A 138 26.20 -7.15 11.88
CA GLN A 138 26.22 -8.61 12.04
C GLN A 138 25.28 -9.31 11.07
N TYR A 139 24.07 -8.78 10.88
CA TYR A 139 23.05 -9.38 10.02
C TYR A 139 22.96 -8.73 8.64
N ASN A 140 23.85 -7.81 8.29
CA ASN A 140 23.83 -7.06 7.04
C ASN A 140 22.46 -6.37 6.77
N LEU A 141 21.89 -5.73 7.78
CA LEU A 141 20.58 -5.09 7.68
C LEU A 141 20.67 -3.74 6.96
N ASP A 142 19.57 -3.32 6.36
CA ASP A 142 19.43 -2.03 5.67
C ASP A 142 18.98 -0.91 6.61
N GLY A 143 18.47 -1.26 7.80
CA GLY A 143 18.01 -0.29 8.78
C GLY A 143 17.43 -0.90 10.04
N VAL A 144 16.78 -0.04 10.81
CA VAL A 144 16.16 -0.33 12.10
C VAL A 144 14.80 0.34 12.15
N ASP A 145 13.82 -0.38 12.68
CA ASP A 145 12.51 0.15 13.03
C ASP A 145 12.35 0.11 14.57
N ILE A 146 12.05 1.25 15.18
CA ILE A 146 11.78 1.33 16.62
C ILE A 146 10.28 1.22 16.84
N ASP A 147 9.85 0.15 17.49
CA ASP A 147 8.46 -0.12 17.83
C ASP A 147 8.28 -0.07 19.35
N TRP A 148 8.38 1.15 19.91
CA TRP A 148 8.13 1.40 21.33
C TRP A 148 6.66 1.75 21.51
N GLU A 149 5.92 0.85 22.16
CA GLU A 149 4.49 0.99 22.43
C GLU A 149 4.20 1.16 23.94
N TYR A 150 4.13 2.39 24.49
CA TYR A 150 4.36 3.68 23.83
C TYR A 150 5.06 4.66 24.78
N PRO A 151 5.95 5.53 24.28
CA PRO A 151 6.50 6.59 25.11
C PRO A 151 5.38 7.52 25.60
N ASP A 152 5.34 7.78 26.90
CA ASP A 152 4.39 8.71 27.49
C ASP A 152 4.73 10.18 27.14
N PRO A 153 3.73 11.07 27.00
CA PRO A 153 3.95 12.51 26.96
C PRO A 153 4.75 12.99 28.20
N GLY A 154 5.73 13.86 27.99
CA GLY A 154 6.56 14.42 29.07
C GLY A 154 7.99 13.86 29.06
N THR A 155 8.45 13.30 30.18
CA THR A 155 9.85 12.83 30.33
C THR A 155 10.18 11.72 29.33
N SER A 156 9.28 10.75 29.15
CA SER A 156 9.46 9.65 28.20
C SER A 156 9.58 10.18 26.76
N ALA A 157 8.69 11.08 26.33
CA ALA A 157 8.79 11.76 25.03
C ALA A 157 10.12 12.50 24.78
N ASN A 158 10.68 13.15 25.81
CA ASN A 158 11.99 13.79 25.74
C ASN A 158 13.12 12.75 25.58
N ASN A 159 13.06 11.67 26.35
CA ASN A 159 14.02 10.57 26.27
C ASN A 159 13.96 9.87 24.90
N TYR A 160 12.75 9.61 24.39
CA TYR A 160 12.51 9.08 23.05
C TYR A 160 13.14 9.99 21.97
N THR A 161 12.95 11.31 22.07
CA THR A 161 13.55 12.26 21.14
C THR A 161 15.08 12.16 21.11
N LEU A 162 15.72 12.13 22.28
CA LEU A 162 17.17 12.02 22.38
C LEU A 162 17.68 10.68 21.83
N LEU A 163 16.97 9.59 22.11
CA LEU A 163 17.29 8.27 21.58
C LEU A 163 17.21 8.25 20.05
N MET A 164 16.10 8.72 19.47
CA MET A 164 15.89 8.73 18.03
C MET A 164 16.88 9.64 17.29
N GLN A 165 17.29 10.78 17.87
CA GLN A 165 18.32 11.65 17.31
C GLN A 165 19.71 10.97 17.26
N GLN A 166 20.08 10.23 18.33
CA GLN A 166 21.35 9.51 18.36
C GLN A 166 21.35 8.33 17.37
N LEU A 167 20.25 7.56 17.33
CA LEU A 167 20.08 6.49 16.35
C LEU A 167 20.12 7.03 14.91
N GLY A 168 19.38 8.09 14.61
CA GLY A 168 19.30 8.67 13.26
C GLY A 168 20.68 9.12 12.79
N SER A 169 21.41 9.86 13.63
CA SER A 169 22.79 10.28 13.33
C SER A 169 23.72 9.10 13.07
N ALA A 170 23.64 8.04 13.89
CA ALA A 170 24.48 6.86 13.76
C ALA A 170 24.15 6.00 12.52
N LEU A 171 22.87 5.81 12.21
CA LEU A 171 22.41 4.99 11.09
C LEU A 171 22.56 5.71 9.76
N HIS A 172 22.14 6.98 9.65
CA HIS A 172 22.23 7.74 8.40
C HIS A 172 23.67 7.97 7.95
N SER A 173 24.61 8.22 8.89
CA SER A 173 26.04 8.32 8.56
C SER A 173 26.64 7.04 7.98
N ARG A 174 25.93 5.91 8.10
CA ARG A 174 26.29 4.59 7.56
C ARG A 174 25.41 4.17 6.39
N GLY A 175 24.56 5.06 5.87
CA GLY A 175 23.61 4.78 4.80
C GLY A 175 22.51 3.80 5.20
N LYS A 176 22.21 3.67 6.50
CA LYS A 176 21.18 2.79 7.05
C LYS A 176 19.93 3.59 7.41
N LEU A 177 18.77 2.95 7.30
CA LEU A 177 17.47 3.56 7.58
C LEU A 177 17.16 3.55 9.08
N LEU A 178 16.41 4.56 9.53
CA LEU A 178 15.74 4.59 10.82
C LEU A 178 14.25 4.88 10.63
N THR A 179 13.39 3.96 11.06
CA THR A 179 11.94 4.13 11.04
C THR A 179 11.37 3.90 12.43
N ALA A 180 10.09 4.18 12.62
CA ALA A 180 9.40 3.82 13.84
C ALA A 180 7.93 3.49 13.57
N ALA A 181 7.42 2.49 14.27
CA ALA A 181 6.00 2.25 14.41
C ALA A 181 5.42 3.19 15.48
N VAL A 182 4.27 3.79 15.20
CA VAL A 182 3.66 4.80 16.07
C VAL A 182 2.15 4.61 16.17
N VAL A 183 1.60 4.99 17.32
CA VAL A 183 0.16 4.93 17.60
C VAL A 183 -0.68 5.67 16.55
N ALA A 184 -1.89 5.17 16.27
CA ALA A 184 -2.81 5.82 15.34
C ALA A 184 -3.29 7.19 15.83
N GLU A 185 -3.72 7.28 17.09
CA GLU A 185 -4.34 8.47 17.69
C GLU A 185 -4.29 8.42 19.23
N GLY A 186 -4.81 9.46 19.89
CA GLY A 186 -5.00 9.47 21.35
C GLY A 186 -3.80 9.97 22.15
N TYR A 187 -3.78 9.59 23.43
CA TYR A 187 -2.86 10.13 24.45
C TYR A 187 -1.38 10.02 24.06
N TYR A 188 -0.97 8.85 23.54
CA TYR A 188 0.42 8.54 23.21
C TYR A 188 0.95 9.26 21.96
N VAL A 189 0.10 9.94 21.19
CA VAL A 189 0.53 10.67 19.97
C VAL A 189 1.60 11.72 20.30
N THR A 190 1.44 12.44 21.42
CA THR A 190 2.43 13.44 21.87
C THR A 190 3.62 12.85 22.60
N GLY A 191 3.61 11.54 22.85
CA GLY A 191 4.77 10.73 23.23
C GLY A 191 5.89 10.70 22.18
N VAL A 192 5.56 11.03 20.93
CA VAL A 192 6.52 11.18 19.82
C VAL A 192 6.59 12.65 19.40
N PRO A 193 7.52 13.46 19.94
CA PRO A 193 7.62 14.88 19.59
C PRO A 193 7.97 15.12 18.13
N THR A 194 7.57 16.26 17.58
CA THR A 194 7.84 16.63 16.17
C THR A 194 9.33 16.72 15.84
N ALA A 195 10.18 16.93 16.85
CA ALA A 195 11.64 16.87 16.72
C ALA A 195 12.16 15.51 16.21
N VAL A 196 11.39 14.42 16.39
CA VAL A 196 11.72 13.08 15.88
C VAL A 196 11.55 13.01 14.35
N PHE A 197 10.70 13.83 13.74
CA PHE A 197 10.38 13.73 12.30
C PHE A 197 11.61 14.00 11.40
N GLY A 198 12.60 14.73 11.92
CA GLY A 198 13.89 14.95 11.26
C GLY A 198 14.86 13.76 11.38
N SER A 199 14.69 12.91 12.40
CA SER A 199 15.60 11.79 12.70
C SER A 199 15.22 10.50 11.98
N VAL A 200 13.95 10.33 11.60
CA VAL A 200 13.44 9.12 10.93
C VAL A 200 13.33 9.30 9.43
N ASP A 201 13.48 8.23 8.66
CA ASP A 201 13.17 8.17 7.24
C ASP A 201 11.66 8.23 7.00
N TRP A 202 10.86 7.53 7.82
CA TRP A 202 9.41 7.64 7.89
C TRP A 202 8.84 7.05 9.19
N LEU A 203 7.55 7.29 9.43
CA LEU A 203 6.77 6.66 10.49
C LEU A 203 5.75 5.67 9.91
N ASN A 204 5.71 4.47 10.46
CA ASN A 204 4.70 3.43 10.20
C ASN A 204 3.53 3.66 11.18
N ILE A 205 2.46 4.29 10.72
CA ILE A 205 1.32 4.65 11.57
C ILE A 205 0.42 3.41 11.71
N MET A 206 0.30 2.87 12.91
CA MET A 206 -0.44 1.64 13.21
C MET A 206 -1.95 1.88 13.24
N ALA A 207 -2.51 2.21 12.08
CA ALA A 207 -3.92 2.55 11.87
C ALA A 207 -4.84 1.30 11.87
N TYR A 208 -4.68 0.49 12.91
CA TYR A 208 -5.48 -0.68 13.28
C TYR A 208 -5.62 -0.73 14.80
N ASP A 209 -6.31 -1.75 15.32
CA ASP A 209 -6.64 -1.91 16.75
C ASP A 209 -7.47 -0.77 17.39
N GLY A 210 -8.06 0.07 16.54
CA GLY A 210 -9.04 1.10 16.89
C GLY A 210 -10.05 1.31 15.76
N GLY A 211 -10.77 2.44 15.80
CA GLY A 211 -11.65 2.86 14.72
C GLY A 211 -12.87 1.97 14.51
N SER A 212 -13.67 1.71 15.55
CA SER A 212 -14.84 0.82 15.49
C SER A 212 -15.69 0.95 14.19
N PRO A 213 -15.83 -0.12 13.38
CA PRO A 213 -15.20 -1.45 13.52
C PRO A 213 -13.72 -1.44 13.13
N HIS A 214 -12.91 -2.23 13.83
CA HIS A 214 -11.44 -2.31 13.68
C HIS A 214 -10.87 -1.91 12.31
N ALA A 215 -10.05 -0.86 12.31
CA ALA A 215 -9.36 -0.32 11.14
C ALA A 215 -10.30 0.13 10.00
N ASN A 216 -11.44 0.75 10.32
CA ASN A 216 -12.30 1.31 9.27
C ASN A 216 -11.58 2.39 8.44
N TYR A 217 -12.04 2.61 7.21
CA TYR A 217 -11.41 3.52 6.25
C TYR A 217 -11.26 4.96 6.80
N ASP A 218 -12.37 5.57 7.24
CA ASP A 218 -12.38 6.99 7.60
C ASP A 218 -11.48 7.26 8.82
N TRP A 219 -11.50 6.35 9.80
CA TRP A 219 -10.64 6.41 10.98
C TRP A 219 -9.15 6.26 10.63
N SER A 220 -8.79 5.28 9.78
CA SER A 220 -7.40 5.12 9.36
C SER A 220 -6.87 6.34 8.60
N ILE A 221 -7.71 6.98 7.77
CA ILE A 221 -7.35 8.22 7.08
C ILE A 221 -7.21 9.39 8.07
N ALA A 222 -8.10 9.49 9.06
CA ALA A 222 -8.01 10.50 10.10
C ALA A 222 -6.72 10.39 10.92
N ALA A 223 -6.31 9.16 11.29
CA ALA A 223 -5.06 8.91 12.00
C ALA A 223 -3.84 9.46 11.23
N VAL A 224 -3.71 9.12 9.94
CA VAL A 224 -2.59 9.62 9.12
C VAL A 224 -2.63 11.14 8.93
N ASN A 225 -3.83 11.71 8.76
CA ASN A 225 -3.98 13.17 8.69
C ASN A 225 -3.64 13.85 10.02
N GLY A 226 -3.92 13.24 11.17
CA GLY A 226 -3.54 13.72 12.49
C GLY A 226 -2.02 13.86 12.62
N TRP A 227 -1.26 12.85 12.18
CA TRP A 227 0.21 12.93 12.15
C TRP A 227 0.73 14.02 11.20
N LYS A 228 0.14 14.16 10.01
CA LYS A 228 0.51 15.23 9.06
C LYS A 228 0.16 16.62 9.59
N ALA A 229 -0.95 16.77 10.31
CA ALA A 229 -1.36 18.04 10.93
C ALA A 229 -0.36 18.51 12.01
N ARG A 230 0.39 17.58 12.61
CA ARG A 230 1.52 17.88 13.52
C ARG A 230 2.81 18.29 12.79
N GLY A 231 2.82 18.25 11.46
CA GLY A 231 3.98 18.61 10.63
C GLY A 231 4.78 17.43 10.08
N LEU A 232 4.30 16.19 10.20
CA LEU A 232 4.96 15.05 9.54
C LEU A 232 4.82 15.21 8.01
N PRO A 233 5.92 15.24 7.23
CA PRO A 233 5.83 15.34 5.78
C PRO A 233 5.05 14.15 5.19
N ALA A 234 4.23 14.40 4.17
CA ALA A 234 3.41 13.35 3.55
C ALA A 234 4.26 12.14 3.09
N ALA A 235 5.44 12.38 2.50
CA ALA A 235 6.37 11.33 2.07
C ALA A 235 6.92 10.45 3.22
N LYS A 236 6.82 10.92 4.47
CA LYS A 236 7.23 10.22 5.70
C LYS A 236 6.07 9.61 6.47
N ALA A 237 4.82 9.76 6.01
CA ALA A 237 3.65 9.17 6.63
C ALA A 237 3.29 7.86 5.92
N VAL A 238 3.43 6.71 6.58
CA VAL A 238 3.10 5.39 6.00
C VAL A 238 1.88 4.81 6.72
N LEU A 239 0.84 4.46 5.95
CA LEU A 239 -0.45 3.99 6.46
C LEU A 239 -0.41 2.49 6.77
N GLY A 240 -0.53 2.12 8.05
CA GLY A 240 -0.66 0.74 8.49
C GLY A 240 -2.04 0.13 8.21
N VAL A 241 -2.06 -1.13 7.79
CA VAL A 241 -3.28 -1.94 7.62
C VAL A 241 -3.14 -3.31 8.29
N PRO A 242 -4.21 -3.84 8.92
CA PRO A 242 -4.17 -5.15 9.57
C PRO A 242 -4.48 -6.26 8.56
N PHE A 243 -3.75 -7.37 8.65
CA PHE A 243 -4.04 -8.62 7.94
C PHE A 243 -4.72 -9.64 8.87
N TYR A 244 -5.45 -9.15 9.86
CA TYR A 244 -6.22 -9.93 10.82
C TYR A 244 -7.53 -9.22 11.17
N SER A 245 -8.40 -9.92 11.90
CA SER A 245 -9.65 -9.37 12.41
C SER A 245 -9.62 -9.02 13.88
N ARG A 246 -10.53 -8.15 14.31
CA ARG A 246 -10.99 -8.05 15.70
C ARG A 246 -12.46 -8.46 15.80
N PRO A 247 -12.92 -8.96 16.97
CA PRO A 247 -12.15 -9.13 18.20
C PRO A 247 -11.39 -10.47 18.31
N GLY A 248 -11.63 -11.43 17.40
CA GLY A 248 -11.15 -12.79 17.51
C GLY A 248 -9.75 -13.07 16.96
N TYR A 249 -9.06 -12.07 16.38
CA TYR A 249 -7.70 -12.21 15.83
C TYR A 249 -7.56 -13.32 14.78
N TYR A 250 -8.60 -13.56 13.98
CA TYR A 250 -8.49 -14.45 12.84
C TYR A 250 -7.58 -13.81 11.80
N THR A 251 -6.64 -14.57 11.25
CA THR A 251 -5.85 -14.09 10.12
C THR A 251 -6.75 -13.88 8.91
N TYR A 252 -6.43 -12.90 8.07
CA TYR A 252 -7.14 -12.65 6.83
C TYR A 252 -7.17 -13.91 5.97
N ALA A 253 -6.04 -14.63 5.85
CA ALA A 253 -5.96 -15.90 5.15
C ALA A 253 -6.91 -16.98 5.71
N ALA A 254 -7.06 -17.07 7.04
CA ALA A 254 -8.00 -18.01 7.63
C ALA A 254 -9.45 -17.66 7.27
N LEU A 255 -9.81 -16.36 7.30
CA LEU A 255 -11.17 -15.91 6.93
C LEU A 255 -11.46 -16.16 5.45
N VAL A 256 -10.51 -15.88 4.56
CA VAL A 256 -10.64 -16.19 3.13
C VAL A 256 -10.70 -17.70 2.89
N GLY A 257 -9.96 -18.50 3.67
CA GLY A 257 -10.02 -19.95 3.64
C GLY A 257 -11.37 -20.53 4.06
N MET A 258 -12.12 -19.84 4.93
CA MET A 258 -13.48 -20.23 5.31
C MET A 258 -14.52 -19.96 4.22
N ASP A 259 -14.41 -18.81 3.54
CA ASP A 259 -15.25 -18.41 2.41
C ASP A 259 -14.45 -17.44 1.52
N PRO A 260 -14.13 -17.79 0.27
CA PRO A 260 -13.37 -16.90 -0.63
C PRO A 260 -14.02 -15.52 -0.83
N ALA A 261 -15.34 -15.39 -0.66
CA ALA A 261 -16.01 -14.09 -0.73
C ALA A 261 -15.60 -13.14 0.40
N ASN A 262 -15.07 -13.64 1.52
CA ASN A 262 -14.50 -12.84 2.60
C ASN A 262 -13.33 -11.98 2.11
N ALA A 263 -12.65 -12.35 1.02
CA ALA A 263 -11.60 -11.52 0.46
C ALA A 263 -12.10 -10.11 0.06
N ASN A 264 -13.40 -9.97 -0.22
CA ASN A 264 -14.05 -8.73 -0.64
C ASN A 264 -14.98 -8.12 0.42
N ARG A 265 -14.84 -8.52 1.70
CA ARG A 265 -15.63 -8.00 2.82
C ARG A 265 -14.70 -7.36 3.86
N ASP A 266 -15.24 -6.45 4.67
CA ASP A 266 -14.55 -5.90 5.83
C ASP A 266 -15.02 -6.52 7.15
N CYS A 267 -16.12 -7.29 7.14
CA CYS A 267 -16.53 -8.09 8.28
C CYS A 267 -17.16 -9.40 7.83
N THR A 268 -17.04 -10.43 8.66
CA THR A 268 -17.72 -11.72 8.50
C THR A 268 -18.05 -12.32 9.87
N THR A 269 -18.85 -13.38 9.93
CA THR A 269 -19.14 -14.07 11.20
C THR A 269 -18.22 -15.30 11.33
N ALA A 270 -17.40 -15.34 12.38
CA ALA A 270 -16.58 -16.50 12.72
C ALA A 270 -16.41 -16.63 14.23
N GLY A 271 -16.41 -17.86 14.74
CA GLY A 271 -16.35 -18.13 16.18
C GLY A 271 -17.54 -17.57 16.97
N GLY A 272 -18.72 -17.47 16.35
CA GLY A 272 -19.94 -16.95 16.99
C GLY A 272 -20.00 -15.43 17.17
N ALA A 273 -19.03 -14.68 16.64
CA ALA A 273 -18.99 -13.22 16.70
C ALA A 273 -18.68 -12.60 15.33
N GLN A 274 -19.05 -11.32 15.17
CA GLN A 274 -18.64 -10.54 14.00
C GLN A 274 -17.15 -10.23 14.11
N GLN A 275 -16.40 -10.66 13.09
CA GLN A 275 -14.99 -10.43 12.90
C GLN A 275 -14.80 -9.37 11.84
N CYS A 276 -14.22 -8.22 12.20
CA CYS A 276 -13.97 -7.11 11.28
C CYS A 276 -12.47 -6.93 11.02
N TYR A 277 -12.11 -6.75 9.75
CA TYR A 277 -10.79 -6.70 9.14
C TYR A 277 -10.87 -5.76 7.92
N ASN A 278 -9.86 -5.76 7.04
CA ASN A 278 -9.94 -5.06 5.75
C ASN A 278 -9.82 -6.03 4.59
N GLY A 279 -10.85 -6.09 3.75
CA GLY A 279 -10.82 -6.83 2.49
C GLY A 279 -10.03 -6.10 1.40
N VAL A 280 -9.85 -6.77 0.26
CA VAL A 280 -9.18 -6.23 -0.93
C VAL A 280 -9.73 -4.85 -1.33
N PRO A 281 -11.06 -4.61 -1.42
CA PRO A 281 -11.58 -3.29 -1.80
C PRO A 281 -11.13 -2.16 -0.88
N THR A 282 -11.17 -2.38 0.44
CA THR A 282 -10.77 -1.38 1.43
C THR A 282 -9.27 -1.15 1.43
N VAL A 283 -8.46 -2.19 1.28
CA VAL A 283 -7.00 -2.05 1.13
C VAL A 283 -6.64 -1.28 -0.15
N ARG A 284 -7.32 -1.54 -1.28
CA ARG A 284 -7.15 -0.76 -2.51
C ARG A 284 -7.51 0.71 -2.29
N ARG A 285 -8.67 0.99 -1.68
CA ARG A 285 -9.12 2.36 -1.40
C ARG A 285 -8.15 3.12 -0.49
N LYS A 286 -7.64 2.47 0.57
CA LYS A 286 -6.61 3.02 1.46
C LYS A 286 -5.30 3.30 0.70
N THR A 287 -4.89 2.38 -0.18
CA THR A 287 -3.69 2.53 -1.01
C THR A 287 -3.82 3.69 -1.99
N GLN A 288 -4.97 3.85 -2.67
CA GLN A 288 -5.22 4.98 -3.56
C GLN A 288 -5.15 6.31 -2.81
N TRP A 289 -5.76 6.38 -1.63
CA TRP A 289 -5.65 7.57 -0.80
C TRP A 289 -4.19 7.85 -0.41
N ALA A 290 -3.46 6.82 0.02
CA ALA A 290 -2.06 6.96 0.41
C ALA A 290 -1.17 7.40 -0.77
N MET A 291 -1.36 6.85 -1.97
CA MET A 291 -0.65 7.27 -3.18
C MET A 291 -0.80 8.77 -3.47
N ALA A 292 -1.96 9.34 -3.15
CA ALA A 292 -2.24 10.76 -3.35
C ALA A 292 -1.86 11.65 -2.15
N ASN A 293 -1.71 11.10 -0.94
CA ASN A 293 -1.69 11.89 0.30
C ASN A 293 -0.62 11.49 1.33
N ALA A 294 0.14 10.43 1.08
CA ALA A 294 1.05 9.80 2.04
C ALA A 294 2.26 9.16 1.30
N GLY A 295 3.17 8.56 2.06
CA GLY A 295 4.44 8.04 1.59
C GLY A 295 4.48 6.53 1.36
N GLY A 296 3.41 5.81 1.72
CA GLY A 296 3.36 4.36 1.58
C GLY A 296 2.23 3.67 2.33
N MET A 297 2.21 2.35 2.19
CA MET A 297 1.44 1.40 2.98
C MET A 297 2.37 0.52 3.82
N MET A 298 1.92 0.17 5.02
CA MET A 298 2.54 -0.81 5.91
C MET A 298 1.52 -1.88 6.28
N ASN A 299 1.92 -3.14 6.45
CA ASN A 299 1.03 -4.21 6.93
C ASN A 299 1.53 -4.93 8.18
N TRP A 300 0.58 -5.28 9.05
CA TRP A 300 0.76 -6.20 10.17
C TRP A 300 -0.22 -7.39 10.02
N GLU A 301 0.22 -8.61 9.71
CA GLU A 301 1.58 -8.98 9.27
C GLU A 301 1.58 -10.00 8.12
N LEU A 302 2.71 -10.11 7.41
CA LEU A 302 2.83 -10.75 6.10
C LEU A 302 2.39 -12.23 6.05
N SER A 303 2.53 -12.98 7.15
CA SER A 303 2.16 -14.39 7.20
C SER A 303 0.65 -14.63 7.28
N GLN A 304 -0.13 -13.57 7.48
CA GLN A 304 -1.58 -13.60 7.59
C GLN A 304 -2.27 -13.28 6.26
N ASP A 305 -1.50 -12.90 5.24
CA ASP A 305 -2.02 -12.64 3.90
C ASP A 305 -2.29 -13.94 3.12
N THR A 306 -3.11 -13.83 2.08
CA THR A 306 -3.23 -14.85 1.03
C THR A 306 -2.25 -14.57 -0.10
N THR A 307 -2.28 -15.41 -1.14
CA THR A 307 -1.54 -15.19 -2.40
C THR A 307 -2.51 -14.99 -3.57
N GLY A 308 -2.00 -14.69 -4.76
CA GLY A 308 -2.84 -14.52 -5.95
C GLY A 308 -3.77 -13.31 -5.87
N SER A 309 -4.98 -13.44 -6.42
CA SER A 309 -5.94 -12.34 -6.59
C SER A 309 -6.57 -11.83 -5.29
N THR A 310 -6.48 -12.61 -4.20
CA THR A 310 -7.00 -12.23 -2.88
C THR A 310 -5.94 -11.61 -1.98
N SER A 311 -4.67 -11.58 -2.39
CA SER A 311 -3.60 -11.03 -1.56
C SER A 311 -3.79 -9.53 -1.31
N LEU A 312 -3.69 -9.13 -0.05
CA LEU A 312 -3.70 -7.72 0.36
C LEU A 312 -2.39 -7.01 0.00
N VAL A 313 -1.24 -7.67 0.08
CA VAL A 313 0.03 -7.15 -0.49
C VAL A 313 -0.09 -6.99 -2.01
N GLY A 314 -0.73 -7.95 -2.68
CA GLY A 314 -1.13 -7.86 -4.09
C GLY A 314 -1.99 -6.62 -4.36
N ALA A 315 -3.03 -6.43 -3.56
CA ALA A 315 -3.93 -5.28 -3.68
C ALA A 315 -3.19 -3.93 -3.54
N ILE A 316 -2.25 -3.82 -2.61
CA ILE A 316 -1.39 -2.63 -2.46
C ILE A 316 -0.55 -2.42 -3.73
N TYR A 317 0.20 -3.44 -4.16
CA TYR A 317 1.10 -3.35 -5.30
C TYR A 317 0.39 -3.01 -6.61
N ASP A 318 -0.68 -3.73 -6.94
CA ASP A 318 -1.45 -3.54 -8.18
C ASP A 318 -2.04 -2.13 -8.25
N THR A 319 -2.46 -1.60 -7.10
CA THR A 319 -3.02 -0.26 -6.98
C THR A 319 -1.94 0.81 -7.14
N ALA A 320 -0.76 0.60 -6.54
CA ALA A 320 0.34 1.55 -6.60
C ALA A 320 0.99 1.63 -7.99
N THR A 321 1.03 0.51 -8.74
CA THR A 321 1.68 0.43 -10.06
C THR A 321 0.76 0.76 -11.23
N GLY A 322 -0.53 0.99 -10.98
CA GLY A 322 -1.54 1.15 -12.05
C GLY A 322 -1.77 -0.14 -12.85
N GLY A 323 -1.14 -1.26 -12.47
CA GLY A 323 -1.15 -2.55 -13.18
C GLY A 323 -2.33 -3.46 -12.83
N GLY A 324 -3.20 -3.05 -11.90
CA GLY A 324 -4.47 -3.73 -11.70
C GLY A 324 -5.56 -3.14 -12.59
N THR A 325 -5.94 -3.82 -13.68
CA THR A 325 -7.38 -3.97 -13.91
C THR A 325 -7.92 -4.65 -12.65
N PRO A 326 -8.71 -3.96 -11.81
CA PRO A 326 -9.23 -4.57 -10.59
C PRO A 326 -10.01 -5.82 -10.98
N PRO A 327 -9.98 -6.89 -10.17
CA PRO A 327 -10.92 -7.98 -10.34
C PRO A 327 -12.33 -7.38 -10.34
N GLU A 328 -13.13 -7.73 -11.35
CA GLU A 328 -14.53 -7.31 -11.46
C GLU A 328 -15.35 -7.89 -10.31
N SER A 329 -15.33 -7.22 -9.16
CA SER A 329 -16.39 -7.33 -8.15
C SER A 329 -17.20 -6.03 -8.12
N GLY A 330 -17.43 -5.47 -9.30
CA GLY A 330 -18.25 -4.29 -9.47
C GLY A 330 -19.60 -4.65 -10.05
N ARG A 331 -20.65 -4.23 -9.36
CA ARG A 331 -22.03 -4.30 -9.86
C ARG A 331 -22.06 -3.60 -11.21
N THR A 332 -22.45 -4.32 -12.26
CA THR A 332 -22.42 -3.81 -13.64
C THR A 332 -23.84 -3.67 -14.16
N GLY A 333 -24.17 -2.49 -14.64
CA GLY A 333 -25.49 -2.19 -15.18
C GLY A 333 -25.72 -0.68 -15.33
N PRO A 334 -26.95 -0.27 -15.64
CA PRO A 334 -27.27 1.14 -15.80
C PRO A 334 -27.21 1.90 -14.48
N ILE A 335 -26.60 3.08 -14.52
CA ILE A 335 -26.78 4.10 -13.49
C ILE A 335 -27.94 4.99 -13.94
N THR A 336 -29.02 5.03 -13.16
CA THR A 336 -30.23 5.78 -13.50
C THR A 336 -30.39 7.00 -12.61
N GLY A 337 -30.86 8.11 -13.17
CA GLY A 337 -31.06 9.38 -12.46
C GLY A 337 -32.43 9.98 -12.74
N ILE A 338 -32.48 11.31 -12.80
CA ILE A 338 -33.70 12.09 -13.04
C ILE A 338 -34.53 11.54 -14.21
N ALA A 339 -35.85 11.41 -13.98
CA ALA A 339 -36.82 10.86 -14.94
C ALA A 339 -36.47 9.46 -15.49
N GLY A 340 -35.68 8.66 -14.75
CA GLY A 340 -35.28 7.32 -15.17
C GLY A 340 -34.27 7.30 -16.32
N LYS A 341 -33.63 8.43 -16.63
CA LYS A 341 -32.58 8.51 -17.65
C LYS A 341 -31.29 7.83 -17.18
N CYS A 342 -30.53 7.30 -18.11
CA CYS A 342 -29.27 6.63 -17.85
C CYS A 342 -28.09 7.61 -17.98
N VAL A 343 -27.06 7.40 -17.15
CA VAL A 343 -25.73 7.97 -17.38
C VAL A 343 -25.14 7.31 -18.63
N ASP A 344 -24.78 8.12 -19.61
CA ASP A 344 -24.50 7.69 -20.98
C ASP A 344 -23.17 8.27 -21.47
N VAL A 345 -22.34 7.42 -22.07
CA VAL A 345 -21.18 7.86 -22.86
C VAL A 345 -21.68 8.31 -24.23
N ALA A 346 -21.59 9.62 -24.50
CA ALA A 346 -22.16 10.21 -25.71
C ALA A 346 -21.66 9.51 -26.98
N ALA A 347 -22.61 9.05 -27.79
CA ALA A 347 -22.37 8.31 -29.04
C ALA A 347 -21.46 7.07 -28.89
N ALA A 348 -21.37 6.49 -27.68
CA ALA A 348 -20.44 5.41 -27.36
C ALA A 348 -18.97 5.74 -27.69
N GLY A 349 -18.59 7.02 -27.67
CA GLY A 349 -17.23 7.47 -27.96
C GLY A 349 -16.23 6.91 -26.94
N THR A 350 -15.11 6.38 -27.43
CA THR A 350 -14.05 5.79 -26.60
C THR A 350 -12.83 6.69 -26.45
N ALA A 351 -12.86 7.91 -27.02
CA ALA A 351 -11.76 8.86 -26.85
C ALA A 351 -11.80 9.51 -25.46
N ASN A 352 -10.63 9.80 -24.89
CA ASN A 352 -10.53 10.65 -23.70
C ASN A 352 -11.17 12.01 -23.97
N GLY A 353 -11.96 12.49 -23.01
CA GLY A 353 -12.73 13.72 -23.15
C GLY A 353 -14.13 13.51 -23.75
N THR A 354 -14.51 12.27 -24.09
CA THR A 354 -15.89 11.98 -24.54
C THR A 354 -16.89 12.44 -23.49
N ALA A 355 -17.94 13.12 -23.93
CA ALA A 355 -18.95 13.66 -23.06
C ALA A 355 -19.74 12.56 -22.33
N ILE A 356 -19.93 12.72 -21.02
CA ILE A 356 -20.94 11.98 -20.25
C ILE A 356 -22.24 12.77 -20.12
N GLN A 357 -23.34 12.17 -20.52
CA GLN A 357 -24.64 12.83 -20.62
C GLN A 357 -25.75 11.99 -19.98
N LEU A 358 -26.95 12.57 -19.89
CA LEU A 358 -28.18 11.81 -19.75
C LEU A 358 -28.66 11.36 -21.12
N TYR A 359 -29.13 10.12 -21.19
CA TYR A 359 -29.83 9.62 -22.35
C TYR A 359 -30.90 8.61 -21.96
N GLY A 360 -31.89 8.39 -22.84
CA GLY A 360 -32.85 7.31 -22.69
C GLY A 360 -32.12 5.98 -22.52
N CYS A 361 -32.52 5.20 -21.52
CA CYS A 361 -31.91 3.89 -21.29
C CYS A 361 -32.16 2.97 -22.50
N ASN A 362 -31.08 2.53 -23.14
CA ASN A 362 -31.09 1.81 -24.42
C ASN A 362 -30.31 0.48 -24.38
N GLY A 363 -29.75 0.11 -23.23
CA GLY A 363 -29.09 -1.19 -23.00
C GLY A 363 -27.74 -1.37 -23.71
N THR A 364 -27.19 -0.30 -24.29
CA THR A 364 -25.88 -0.35 -24.96
C THR A 364 -24.73 -0.32 -23.94
N ALA A 365 -23.54 -0.71 -24.39
CA ALA A 365 -22.33 -0.65 -23.56
C ALA A 365 -21.97 0.78 -23.10
N ALA A 366 -22.47 1.81 -23.80
CA ALA A 366 -22.32 3.22 -23.40
C ALA A 366 -23.04 3.58 -22.09
N GLN A 367 -23.99 2.74 -21.65
CA GLN A 367 -24.76 2.92 -20.43
C GLN A 367 -24.53 1.79 -19.42
N ASN A 368 -23.64 0.85 -19.75
CA ASN A 368 -23.32 -0.26 -18.88
C ASN A 368 -22.11 0.10 -18.02
N TRP A 369 -22.38 0.56 -16.80
CA TRP A 369 -21.36 1.04 -15.88
C TRP A 369 -21.04 -0.01 -14.83
N THR A 370 -19.75 -0.27 -14.62
CA THR A 370 -19.23 -1.06 -13.50
C THR A 370 -18.94 -0.14 -12.33
N VAL A 371 -19.59 -0.39 -11.19
CA VAL A 371 -19.28 0.25 -9.91
C VAL A 371 -18.10 -0.49 -9.29
N ALA A 372 -16.88 -0.06 -9.57
CA ALA A 372 -15.69 -0.76 -9.12
C ALA A 372 -15.47 -0.60 -7.59
N GLY A 373 -14.88 -1.62 -6.97
CA GLY A 373 -14.59 -1.63 -5.52
C GLY A 373 -13.60 -0.56 -5.06
N ASP A 374 -12.94 0.10 -6.02
CA ASP A 374 -12.02 1.22 -5.81
C ASP A 374 -12.71 2.60 -5.86
N GLY A 375 -14.05 2.62 -5.93
CA GLY A 375 -14.86 3.84 -5.97
C GLY A 375 -14.93 4.52 -7.34
N THR A 376 -14.34 3.95 -8.38
CA THR A 376 -14.52 4.43 -9.75
C THR A 376 -15.80 3.90 -10.38
N LEU A 377 -16.39 4.67 -11.28
CA LEU A 377 -17.50 4.24 -12.14
C LEU A 377 -16.93 4.06 -13.55
N ARG A 378 -17.05 2.87 -14.12
CA ARG A 378 -16.35 2.52 -15.38
C ARG A 378 -17.30 2.12 -16.50
N ALA A 379 -17.10 2.66 -17.69
CA ALA A 379 -17.79 2.22 -18.91
C ALA A 379 -16.79 2.21 -20.07
N LEU A 380 -16.97 1.29 -21.01
CA LEU A 380 -16.11 1.15 -22.20
C LEU A 380 -14.60 1.09 -21.85
N GLY A 381 -14.25 0.47 -20.71
CA GLY A 381 -12.87 0.35 -20.22
C GLY A 381 -12.26 1.64 -19.65
N LYS A 382 -13.06 2.68 -19.43
CA LYS A 382 -12.62 4.01 -18.95
C LYS A 382 -13.45 4.48 -17.76
N CYS A 383 -13.00 5.53 -17.10
CA CYS A 383 -13.55 6.03 -15.85
C CYS A 383 -14.41 7.28 -16.04
N LEU A 384 -15.45 7.42 -15.20
CA LEU A 384 -16.24 8.63 -15.02
C LEU A 384 -15.39 9.70 -14.34
N ASP A 385 -15.01 10.74 -15.06
CA ASP A 385 -13.93 11.65 -14.70
C ASP A 385 -14.40 13.10 -14.59
N VAL A 386 -13.98 13.81 -13.54
CA VAL A 386 -14.15 15.25 -13.43
C VAL A 386 -13.08 15.95 -14.28
N THR A 387 -13.51 16.68 -15.30
CA THR A 387 -12.61 17.30 -16.30
C THR A 387 -11.50 18.11 -15.63
N SER A 388 -10.24 17.74 -15.93
CA SER A 388 -9.03 18.39 -15.41
C SER A 388 -8.96 18.47 -13.88
N ALA A 389 -9.63 17.56 -13.17
CA ALA A 389 -9.79 17.59 -11.71
C ALA A 389 -10.35 18.94 -11.18
N GLY A 390 -11.12 19.66 -12.00
CA GLY A 390 -11.69 20.95 -11.63
C GLY A 390 -12.63 20.83 -10.44
N THR A 391 -12.59 21.81 -9.53
CA THR A 391 -13.37 21.76 -8.28
C THR A 391 -14.55 22.72 -8.27
N ALA A 392 -14.70 23.59 -9.28
CA ALA A 392 -15.78 24.57 -9.33
C ALA A 392 -17.12 23.94 -9.74
N ASN A 393 -18.23 24.53 -9.27
CA ASN A 393 -19.57 24.22 -9.77
C ASN A 393 -19.60 24.37 -11.30
N GLY A 394 -20.22 23.40 -11.97
CA GLY A 394 -20.34 23.38 -13.42
C GLY A 394 -19.19 22.71 -14.16
N THR A 395 -18.13 22.28 -13.46
CA THR A 395 -17.06 21.47 -14.08
C THR A 395 -17.68 20.21 -14.67
N LYS A 396 -17.45 19.97 -15.97
CA LYS A 396 -18.12 18.88 -16.70
C LYS A 396 -17.51 17.53 -16.42
N ILE A 397 -18.33 16.50 -16.60
CA ILE A 397 -17.90 15.10 -16.52
C ILE A 397 -17.56 14.57 -17.91
N GLN A 398 -16.48 13.82 -17.99
CA GLN A 398 -15.96 13.22 -19.21
C GLN A 398 -15.64 11.74 -18.99
N LEU A 399 -15.50 11.00 -20.08
CA LEU A 399 -14.88 9.70 -20.09
C LEU A 399 -13.36 9.90 -20.21
N TRP A 400 -12.60 9.27 -19.33
CA TRP A 400 -11.14 9.36 -19.37
C TRP A 400 -10.49 8.03 -18.97
N ASP A 401 -9.30 7.77 -19.47
CA ASP A 401 -8.48 6.65 -19.02
C ASP A 401 -8.41 6.60 -17.51
N CYS A 402 -8.64 5.43 -16.92
CA CYS A 402 -8.54 5.28 -15.48
C CYS A 402 -7.08 5.57 -15.06
N ASN A 403 -6.89 6.67 -14.34
CA ASN A 403 -5.57 7.25 -14.04
C ASN A 403 -5.25 7.24 -12.54
N GLY A 404 -6.13 6.65 -11.72
CA GLY A 404 -5.94 6.49 -10.28
C GLY A 404 -6.11 7.78 -9.46
N THR A 405 -6.45 8.90 -10.10
CA THR A 405 -6.68 10.16 -9.37
C THR A 405 -8.05 10.18 -8.70
N ALA A 406 -8.18 10.94 -7.61
CA ALA A 406 -9.45 11.03 -6.91
C ALA A 406 -10.52 11.85 -7.67
N ALA A 407 -10.16 12.46 -8.82
CA ALA A 407 -11.10 13.06 -9.77
C ALA A 407 -12.01 12.01 -10.45
N GLN A 408 -11.63 10.73 -10.40
CA GLN A 408 -12.37 9.60 -10.96
C GLN A 408 -13.15 8.79 -9.92
N VAL A 409 -13.06 9.20 -8.66
CA VAL A 409 -13.68 8.51 -7.52
C VAL A 409 -15.02 9.15 -7.18
N TRP A 410 -16.01 8.31 -6.90
CA TRP A 410 -17.38 8.68 -6.59
C TRP A 410 -17.88 7.95 -5.35
N GLN A 411 -18.16 8.71 -4.29
CA GLN A 411 -18.64 8.20 -3.01
C GLN A 411 -20.18 8.22 -3.00
N ALA A 412 -20.80 7.05 -3.11
CA ALA A 412 -22.23 6.90 -2.94
C ALA A 412 -22.66 7.25 -1.51
N GLN A 413 -23.63 8.14 -1.40
CA GLN A 413 -24.20 8.60 -0.14
C GLN A 413 -25.54 7.91 0.14
N SER A 414 -25.95 7.88 1.40
CA SER A 414 -27.24 7.28 1.82
C SER A 414 -28.47 7.97 1.20
N ASN A 415 -28.34 9.25 0.82
CA ASN A 415 -29.37 10.01 0.12
C ASN A 415 -29.39 9.78 -1.41
N GLY A 416 -28.59 8.84 -1.92
CA GLY A 416 -28.49 8.50 -3.33
C GLY A 416 -27.60 9.44 -4.16
N THR A 417 -26.98 10.45 -3.56
CA THR A 417 -26.00 11.29 -4.29
C THR A 417 -24.67 10.57 -4.49
N LEU A 418 -23.94 10.95 -5.55
CA LEU A 418 -22.58 10.49 -5.83
C LEU A 418 -21.62 11.66 -5.64
N ARG A 419 -20.82 11.64 -4.56
CA ARG A 419 -19.94 12.74 -4.18
C ARG A 419 -18.50 12.50 -4.63
N ASN A 420 -17.91 13.46 -5.32
CA ASN A 420 -16.49 13.42 -5.63
C ASN A 420 -15.65 13.93 -4.43
N PRO A 421 -14.63 13.18 -3.97
CA PRO A 421 -13.89 13.52 -2.75
C PRO A 421 -12.90 14.69 -2.91
N VAL A 422 -12.51 15.07 -4.14
CA VAL A 422 -11.61 16.22 -4.37
C VAL A 422 -12.39 17.53 -4.23
N SER A 423 -13.52 17.61 -4.91
CA SER A 423 -14.34 18.81 -4.99
C SER A 423 -15.35 18.95 -3.85
N ASN A 424 -15.61 17.86 -3.12
CA ASN A 424 -16.70 17.71 -2.15
C ASN A 424 -18.11 17.95 -2.74
N ARG A 425 -18.25 17.89 -4.07
CA ARG A 425 -19.46 18.15 -4.86
C ARG A 425 -20.06 16.87 -5.41
N CYS A 426 -21.33 16.94 -5.80
CA CYS A 426 -22.12 15.81 -6.26
C CYS A 426 -22.22 15.77 -7.78
N LEU A 427 -22.31 14.55 -8.34
CA LEU A 427 -22.65 14.33 -9.74
C LEU A 427 -24.04 14.91 -10.00
N ASP A 428 -24.14 15.76 -11.02
CA ASP A 428 -25.29 16.62 -11.26
C ASP A 428 -25.65 16.61 -12.75
N ALA A 429 -26.93 16.40 -13.07
CA ALA A 429 -27.44 16.68 -14.41
C ALA A 429 -27.73 18.17 -14.56
N THR A 430 -27.03 18.80 -15.51
CA THR A 430 -27.01 20.27 -15.67
C THR A 430 -28.41 20.84 -15.78
N GLY A 431 -28.71 21.86 -14.98
CA GLY A 431 -29.96 22.64 -15.07
C GLY A 431 -31.22 21.88 -14.66
N ASN A 432 -31.07 20.80 -13.88
CA ASN A 432 -32.20 19.93 -13.49
C ASN A 432 -33.00 19.40 -14.70
N SER A 433 -32.31 19.23 -15.83
CA SER A 433 -32.89 18.79 -17.10
C SER A 433 -32.90 17.26 -17.20
N SER A 434 -33.99 16.73 -17.73
CA SER A 434 -34.13 15.31 -18.12
C SER A 434 -34.07 15.09 -19.63
N ALA A 435 -33.73 16.12 -20.41
CA ALA A 435 -33.59 16.00 -21.86
C ALA A 435 -32.39 15.12 -22.23
N ASP A 436 -32.54 14.34 -23.30
CA ASP A 436 -31.43 13.58 -23.88
C ASP A 436 -30.32 14.52 -24.35
N GLY A 437 -29.07 14.15 -24.05
CA GLY A 437 -27.90 14.99 -24.29
C GLY A 437 -27.56 15.98 -23.17
N THR A 438 -28.34 16.03 -22.09
CA THR A 438 -28.01 16.87 -20.92
C THR A 438 -26.65 16.46 -20.36
N ARG A 439 -25.66 17.35 -20.40
CA ARG A 439 -24.30 17.07 -19.88
C ARG A 439 -24.32 16.91 -18.36
N LEU A 440 -23.55 15.95 -17.86
CA LEU A 440 -23.28 15.86 -16.43
C LEU A 440 -22.15 16.80 -16.02
N GLN A 441 -22.23 17.27 -14.77
CA GLN A 441 -21.27 18.16 -14.14
C GLN A 441 -21.12 17.81 -12.64
N ILE A 442 -20.21 18.48 -11.95
CA ILE A 442 -20.25 18.56 -10.48
C ILE A 442 -20.99 19.83 -10.05
N TRP A 443 -21.74 19.73 -8.97
CA TRP A 443 -22.37 20.87 -8.32
C TRP A 443 -22.42 20.65 -6.80
N ASP A 444 -22.54 21.72 -6.02
CA ASP A 444 -22.74 21.62 -4.57
C ASP A 444 -23.88 20.64 -4.26
N CYS A 445 -23.66 19.80 -3.25
CA CYS A 445 -24.58 18.73 -2.91
C CYS A 445 -25.81 19.31 -2.21
N PHE A 446 -26.98 19.22 -2.84
CA PHE A 446 -28.26 19.61 -2.24
C PHE A 446 -29.33 18.51 -2.35
N GLY A 447 -29.02 17.38 -3.01
CA GLY A 447 -29.89 16.20 -3.03
C GLY A 447 -31.15 16.36 -3.89
N GLY A 448 -31.14 17.28 -4.85
CA GLY A 448 -32.23 17.40 -5.84
C GLY A 448 -32.33 16.19 -6.75
N ALA A 449 -33.46 16.04 -7.44
CA ALA A 449 -33.71 14.90 -8.33
C ALA A 449 -32.64 14.69 -9.41
N ASN A 450 -31.96 15.76 -9.85
CA ASN A 450 -30.85 15.74 -10.79
C ASN A 450 -29.49 15.34 -10.20
N GLN A 451 -29.41 15.11 -8.88
CA GLN A 451 -28.21 14.66 -8.17
C GLN A 451 -28.38 13.28 -7.52
N VAL A 452 -29.57 12.69 -7.59
CA VAL A 452 -29.86 11.37 -7.01
C VAL A 452 -29.73 10.31 -8.09
N TRP A 453 -28.91 9.31 -7.80
CA TRP A 453 -28.54 8.25 -8.72
C TRP A 453 -28.78 6.89 -8.11
N ARG A 454 -29.37 5.99 -8.89
CA ARG A 454 -29.51 4.58 -8.55
C ARG A 454 -28.42 3.81 -9.31
N LEU A 455 -27.45 3.32 -8.54
CA LEU A 455 -26.40 2.44 -9.03
C LEU A 455 -26.95 1.04 -9.36
N PRO A 456 -26.28 0.28 -10.25
CA PRO A 456 -26.64 -1.12 -10.50
C PRO A 456 -26.60 -1.96 -9.22
N ALA A 457 -27.49 -2.94 -9.18
CA ALA A 457 -27.72 -3.81 -8.01
C ALA A 457 -26.61 -4.83 -7.80
#